data_AF-A0A9Q9EKR2-F1
#
_entry.id   AF-A0A9Q9EKR2-F1
#
_cell.length_a   1.000
_cell.length_b   1.000
_cell.length_c   1.000
_cell.angle_alpha   90.00
_cell.angle_beta   90.00
_cell.angle_gamma   90.00
#
_symmetry.space_group_name_H-M   'P 1'
#
loop_
_entity.id
_entity.type
_entity.pdbx_description
1 polymer ?
#
loop_
_entity_poly.entity_id
_entity_poly.type
_entity_poly.pdbx_seq_one_letter_code
_entity_poly.pdbx_strand_id
1 'polypeptide(L)'
;MSSTTSSQGTAGSAPSPHQDRLINFCRQQGARTPNFQIVSDRRGGRTAWSCVVTVQGAQVPARFWYDGQYVNNAREDAAEKALQMLGVLPTPQSQPPAHLRDHQYYGMINS
;
A
#
# COMPACT_ATOMS: atom_id res chain seq x y z
N MET A 1 12.29 -11.79 30.54
CA MET A 1 12.88 -11.99 29.20
C MET A 1 12.11 -11.13 28.21
N SER A 2 12.56 -9.89 28.03
CA SER A 2 11.88 -8.88 27.22
C SER A 2 12.47 -8.91 25.81
N SER A 3 11.74 -9.48 24.85
CA SER A 3 12.14 -9.48 23.45
C SER A 3 11.23 -8.51 22.69
N THR A 4 11.53 -7.21 22.79
CA THR A 4 11.07 -6.23 21.81
C THR A 4 11.75 -6.55 20.48
N THR A 5 11.10 -7.36 19.65
CA THR A 5 11.47 -7.54 18.25
C THR A 5 11.11 -6.27 17.50
N SER A 6 11.95 -5.24 17.62
CA SER A 6 12.03 -4.15 16.66
C SER A 6 12.63 -4.70 15.37
N SER A 7 11.82 -5.39 14.57
CA SER A 7 12.14 -5.68 13.17
C SER A 7 12.05 -4.38 12.38
N GLN A 8 13.04 -3.50 12.59
CA GLN A 8 13.42 -2.49 11.61
C GLN A 8 13.93 -3.24 10.38
N GLY A 9 13.01 -3.50 9.45
CA GLY A 9 13.38 -3.81 8.09
C GLY A 9 14.01 -2.58 7.45
N THR A 10 15.30 -2.36 7.71
CA THR A 10 16.15 -1.44 6.93
C THR A 10 16.41 -2.08 5.56
N ALA A 11 15.36 -2.22 4.75
CA ALA A 11 15.51 -2.42 3.32
C ALA A 11 15.79 -1.03 2.72
N GLY A 12 17.05 -0.62 2.76
CA GLY A 12 17.58 0.49 1.97
C GLY A 12 17.46 0.14 0.48
N SER A 13 16.26 0.25 -0.06
CA SER A 13 16.01 0.31 -1.49
C SER A 13 16.03 1.80 -1.84
N ALA A 14 16.80 2.17 -2.85
CA ALA A 14 16.79 3.53 -3.39
C ALA A 14 15.35 4.02 -3.55
N PRO A 15 15.07 5.30 -3.25
CA PRO A 15 13.73 5.82 -3.42
C PRO A 15 13.31 5.60 -4.88
N SER A 16 12.13 5.04 -5.07
CA SER A 16 11.60 4.73 -6.39
C SER A 16 10.68 5.88 -6.85
N PRO A 17 10.33 5.93 -8.14
CA PRO A 17 9.81 7.16 -8.77
C PRO A 17 8.59 7.77 -8.06
N HIS A 18 7.70 6.95 -7.50
CA HIS A 18 6.53 7.45 -6.78
C HIS A 18 6.88 7.93 -5.38
N GLN A 19 7.75 7.23 -4.66
CA GLN A 19 8.28 7.68 -3.36
C GLN A 19 8.95 9.05 -3.50
N ASP A 20 9.84 9.24 -4.46
CA ASP A 20 10.51 10.51 -4.71
C ASP A 20 9.52 11.61 -5.09
N ARG A 21 8.58 11.31 -5.98
CA ARG A 21 7.54 12.28 -6.38
C ARG A 21 6.69 12.71 -5.18
N LEU A 22 6.33 11.79 -4.30
CA LEU A 22 5.56 12.09 -3.09
C LEU A 22 6.36 12.94 -2.11
N ILE A 23 7.63 12.60 -1.88
CA ILE A 23 8.53 13.38 -1.02
C ILE A 23 8.68 14.80 -1.57
N ASN A 24 8.94 14.95 -2.86
CA ASN A 24 9.10 16.25 -3.51
C ASN A 24 7.81 17.07 -3.46
N PHE A 25 6.65 16.45 -3.70
CA PHE A 25 5.36 17.12 -3.58
C PHE A 25 5.13 17.63 -2.15
N CYS A 26 5.35 16.79 -1.13
CA CYS A 26 5.19 17.21 0.27
C CYS A 26 6.13 18.37 0.62
N ARG A 27 7.38 18.34 0.14
CA ARG A 27 8.35 19.42 0.35
C ARG A 27 7.92 20.73 -0.32
N GLN A 28 7.42 20.66 -1.56
CA GLN A 28 6.93 21.84 -2.29
C GLN A 28 5.70 22.46 -1.63
N GLN A 29 4.84 21.65 -1.03
CA GLN A 29 3.65 22.11 -0.30
C GLN A 29 3.94 22.59 1.13
N GLY A 30 5.21 22.58 1.58
CA GLY A 30 5.57 22.90 2.96
C GLY A 30 5.02 21.88 3.99
N ALA A 31 4.61 20.71 3.53
CA ALA A 31 4.09 19.65 4.38
C ALA A 31 5.24 18.83 5.00
N ARG A 32 4.92 18.12 6.09
CA ARG A 32 5.85 17.17 6.71
C ARG A 32 6.20 16.06 5.71
N THR A 33 7.47 15.63 5.75
CA THR A 33 7.95 14.51 4.96
C THR A 33 7.08 13.28 5.17
N PRO A 34 6.69 12.57 4.09
CA PRO A 34 5.87 11.38 4.19
C PRO A 34 6.61 10.29 4.99
N ASN A 35 5.92 9.64 5.92
CA ASN A 35 6.48 8.55 6.71
C ASN A 35 6.02 7.20 6.14
N PHE A 36 6.96 6.32 5.78
CA PHE A 36 6.67 4.99 5.24
C PHE A 36 6.84 3.94 6.33
N GLN A 37 5.74 3.33 6.74
CA GLN A 37 5.72 2.27 7.74
C GLN A 37 5.47 0.92 7.08
N ILE A 38 6.47 0.04 7.14
CA ILE A 38 6.33 -1.34 6.68
C ILE A 38 5.56 -2.17 7.70
N VAL A 39 4.59 -2.94 7.23
CA VAL A 39 3.77 -3.85 8.04
C VAL A 39 4.06 -5.27 7.58
N SER A 40 4.27 -6.19 8.52
CA SER A 40 4.50 -7.60 8.23
C SER A 40 3.44 -8.49 8.89
N ASP A 41 3.03 -9.54 8.20
CA ASP A 41 1.99 -10.49 8.61
C ASP A 41 2.50 -11.92 8.40
N ARG A 42 2.53 -12.74 9.46
CA ARG A 42 3.04 -14.12 9.39
C ARG A 42 1.91 -15.09 9.04
N ARG A 43 2.03 -15.76 7.89
CA ARG A 43 1.05 -16.72 7.34
C ARG A 43 1.61 -18.14 7.27
N GLY A 44 1.88 -18.74 8.43
CA GLY A 44 2.20 -20.17 8.53
C GLY A 44 3.39 -20.64 7.69
N GLY A 45 4.44 -19.81 7.56
CA GLY A 45 5.68 -20.15 6.84
C GLY A 45 6.11 -19.10 5.81
N ARG A 46 5.19 -18.22 5.39
CA ARG A 46 5.48 -17.04 4.57
C ARG A 46 5.18 -15.78 5.37
N THR A 47 5.94 -14.71 5.14
CA THR A 47 5.65 -13.39 5.70
C THR A 47 5.13 -12.53 4.57
N ALA A 48 3.91 -12.05 4.71
CA ALA A 48 3.33 -11.06 3.82
C ALA A 48 3.76 -9.67 4.29
N TRP A 49 4.06 -8.78 3.35
CA TRP A 49 4.56 -7.44 3.61
C TRP A 49 3.67 -6.39 2.96
N SER A 50 3.37 -5.34 3.68
CA SER A 50 2.62 -4.18 3.20
C SER A 50 3.30 -2.90 3.65
N CYS A 51 2.83 -1.76 3.17
CA CYS A 51 3.33 -0.45 3.57
C CYS A 51 2.15 0.49 3.84
N VAL A 52 2.29 1.34 4.85
CA VAL A 52 1.39 2.46 5.10
C VAL A 52 2.21 3.73 5.01
N VAL A 53 1.84 4.64 4.11
CA VAL A 53 2.44 5.97 4.05
C VAL A 53 1.57 6.97 4.79
N THR A 54 2.16 7.77 5.65
CA THR A 54 1.47 8.87 6.34
C THR A 54 1.81 10.19 5.67
N VAL A 55 0.82 10.89 5.12
CA VAL A 55 0.97 12.18 4.44
C VAL A 55 -0.06 13.16 4.97
N GLN A 56 0.38 14.35 5.41
CA GLN A 56 -0.51 15.38 5.98
C GLN A 56 -1.43 14.87 7.11
N GLY A 57 -1.00 13.86 7.86
CA GLY A 57 -1.79 13.23 8.93
C GLY A 57 -2.77 12.15 8.46
N ALA A 58 -2.94 11.96 7.15
CA ALA A 58 -3.71 10.86 6.58
C ALA A 58 -2.82 9.63 6.39
N GLN A 59 -3.31 8.46 6.78
CA GLN A 59 -2.64 7.18 6.58
C GLN A 59 -3.18 6.50 5.32
N VAL A 60 -2.28 6.13 4.41
CA VAL A 60 -2.60 5.51 3.13
C VAL A 60 -1.93 4.14 3.06
N PRO A 61 -2.68 3.04 3.26
CA PRO A 61 -2.15 1.70 3.14
C PRO A 61 -1.99 1.30 1.67
N ALA A 62 -0.98 0.49 1.38
CA ALA A 62 -0.86 -0.24 0.12
C ALA A 62 -2.12 -1.11 -0.09
N ARG A 63 -2.44 -1.35 -1.36
CA ARG A 63 -3.60 -2.11 -1.82
C ARG A 63 -3.42 -3.60 -1.59
N PHE A 64 -2.20 -4.10 -1.72
CA PHE A 64 -1.91 -5.52 -1.64
C PHE A 64 -0.86 -5.84 -0.59
N TRP A 65 -0.77 -7.13 -0.31
CA TRP A 65 0.31 -7.73 0.44
C TRP A 65 1.29 -8.38 -0.53
N TYR A 66 2.57 -8.15 -0.30
CA TYR A 66 3.68 -8.54 -1.15
C TYR A 66 4.55 -9.57 -0.43
N ASP A 67 5.34 -10.34 -1.18
CA ASP A 67 6.40 -11.16 -0.59
C ASP A 67 7.55 -10.27 -0.09
N GLY A 68 8.42 -10.78 0.80
CA GLY A 68 9.54 -10.05 1.38
C GLY A 68 10.54 -9.52 0.34
N GLN A 69 10.63 -10.18 -0.81
CA GLN A 69 11.44 -9.74 -1.94
C GLN A 69 10.87 -8.49 -2.63
N TYR A 70 9.57 -8.21 -2.43
CA TYR A 70 8.82 -7.14 -3.09
C TYR A 70 8.34 -6.06 -2.11
N VAL A 71 8.98 -5.90 -0.95
CA VAL A 71 8.68 -4.83 0.02
C VAL A 71 8.79 -3.44 -0.61
N ASN A 72 9.68 -3.26 -1.59
CA ASN A 72 9.75 -1.99 -2.31
C ASN A 72 8.49 -1.71 -3.14
N ASN A 73 7.89 -2.74 -3.74
CA ASN A 73 6.63 -2.60 -4.48
C ASN A 73 5.48 -2.20 -3.55
N ALA A 74 5.50 -2.68 -2.30
CA ALA A 74 4.54 -2.24 -1.28
C ALA A 74 4.68 -0.74 -0.98
N ARG A 75 5.91 -0.22 -0.89
CA ARG A 75 6.17 1.21 -0.70
C ARG A 75 5.70 2.03 -1.90
N GLU A 76 5.99 1.57 -3.10
CA GLU A 76 5.56 2.25 -4.33
C GLU A 76 4.04 2.31 -4.44
N ASP A 77 3.34 1.22 -4.16
CA ASP A 77 1.87 1.17 -4.23
C ASP A 77 1.23 2.09 -3.17
N ALA A 78 1.79 2.14 -1.96
CA ALA A 78 1.37 3.12 -0.95
C ALA A 78 1.63 4.57 -1.40
N ALA A 79 2.80 4.85 -1.98
CA ALA A 79 3.16 6.18 -2.48
C ALA A 79 2.27 6.64 -3.63
N GLU A 80 1.98 5.75 -4.57
CA GLU A 80 1.08 6.00 -5.69
C GLU A 80 -0.33 6.34 -5.20
N LYS A 81 -0.87 5.56 -4.26
CA LYS A 81 -2.18 5.85 -3.64
C LYS A 81 -2.19 7.20 -2.93
N ALA A 82 -1.10 7.57 -2.25
CA ALA A 82 -1.02 8.88 -1.62
C ALA A 82 -1.00 10.00 -2.66
N LEU A 83 -0.25 9.86 -3.75
CA LEU A 83 -0.25 10.81 -4.86
C LEU A 83 -1.63 10.94 -5.52
N GLN A 84 -2.36 9.84 -5.68
CA GLN A 84 -3.73 9.85 -6.17
C GLN A 84 -4.69 10.57 -5.21
N MET A 85 -4.57 10.32 -3.90
CA MET A 85 -5.35 11.04 -2.89
C MET A 85 -5.07 12.54 -2.88
N LEU A 86 -3.84 12.94 -3.17
CA LEU A 86 -3.43 14.35 -3.29
C LEU A 86 -3.80 14.97 -4.64
N GLY A 87 -4.41 14.20 -5.56
CA GLY A 87 -4.79 14.67 -6.89
C GLY A 87 -3.61 14.85 -7.86
N VAL A 88 -2.42 14.35 -7.52
CA VAL A 88 -1.21 14.47 -8.35
C VAL A 88 -1.21 13.44 -9.48
N LEU A 89 -1.79 12.26 -9.24
CA LEU A 89 -1.94 11.20 -10.23
C LEU A 89 -3.42 10.86 -10.44
N PRO A 90 -3.81 10.47 -11.67
CA PRO A 90 -5.13 9.92 -11.90
C PRO A 90 -5.28 8.62 -11.10
N THR A 91 -6.41 8.48 -10.38
CA THR A 91 -6.77 7.22 -9.74
C THR A 91 -7.07 6.17 -10.82
N PRO A 92 -6.32 5.06 -10.93
CA PRO A 92 -6.75 3.95 -11.75
C PRO A 92 -8.03 3.39 -11.14
N GLN A 93 -9.03 3.13 -11.98
CA GLN A 93 -10.26 2.46 -11.54
C GLN A 93 -9.87 1.13 -10.89
N SER A 94 -10.08 1.03 -9.58
CA SER A 94 -10.00 -0.25 -8.88
C SER A 94 -11.11 -1.12 -9.46
N GLN A 95 -10.79 -1.94 -10.46
CA GLN A 95 -11.74 -2.93 -10.97
C GLN A 95 -12.14 -3.81 -9.78
N PRO A 96 -13.43 -3.84 -9.38
CA PRO A 96 -13.87 -4.81 -8.40
C PRO A 96 -13.53 -6.21 -8.93
N PRO A 97 -13.19 -7.18 -8.06
CA PRO A 97 -12.88 -8.54 -8.50
C PRO A 97 -14.01 -9.04 -9.39
N ALA A 98 -13.66 -9.47 -10.61
CA ALA A 98 -14.59 -9.89 -11.66
C ALA A 98 -15.51 -11.06 -11.25
N HIS A 99 -15.28 -11.66 -10.08
CA HIS A 99 -16.03 -12.77 -9.54
C HIS A 99 -17.39 -12.38 -8.91
N LEU A 100 -17.65 -11.12 -8.58
CA LEU A 100 -18.93 -10.73 -7.95
C LEU A 100 -20.02 -10.35 -8.97
N ARG A 101 -20.14 -11.11 -10.07
CA ARG A 101 -21.19 -10.88 -11.08
C ARG A 101 -22.11 -12.07 -11.38
N ASP A 102 -21.81 -13.29 -10.91
CA ASP A 102 -22.55 -14.49 -11.35
C ASP A 102 -23.54 -15.08 -10.34
N HIS A 103 -23.80 -14.45 -9.19
CA HIS A 103 -24.72 -15.03 -8.19
C HIS A 103 -26.21 -14.66 -8.35
N GLN A 104 -26.60 -13.90 -9.39
CA GLN A 104 -28.02 -13.53 -9.55
C GLN A 104 -28.83 -14.37 -10.57
N TYR A 105 -28.23 -15.33 -11.29
CA TYR A 105 -28.95 -16.00 -12.40
C TYR A 105 -29.53 -17.40 -12.11
N TYR A 106 -29.25 -18.02 -10.95
CA TYR A 106 -29.67 -19.39 -10.66
C TYR A 106 -30.93 -19.55 -9.77
N GLY A 107 -31.65 -18.46 -9.49
CA GLY A 107 -32.79 -18.46 -8.55
C GLY A 107 -34.19 -18.40 -9.18
N MET A 108 -34.33 -18.32 -10.50
CA MET A 108 -35.63 -18.03 -11.15
C MET A 108 -36.23 -19.18 -11.99
N ILE A 109 -35.67 -20.39 -11.96
CA ILE A 109 -36.15 -21.50 -12.83
C ILE A 109 -36.98 -22.58 -12.13
N ASN A 110 -37.26 -22.47 -10.82
CA ASN A 110 -38.14 -23.41 -10.11
C ASN A 110 -39.31 -22.66 -9.44
N SER A 111 -40.34 -22.33 -10.23
CA SER A 111 -41.71 -22.09 -9.76
C SER A 111 -42.70 -22.44 -10.87
#